data_AF-A0A5D0PJK3-F1
#
_entry.id   AF-A0A5D0PJK3-F1
#
_cell.length_a   1.000
_cell.length_b   1.000
_cell.length_c   1.000
_cell.angle_alpha   90.00
_cell.angle_beta   90.00
_cell.angle_gamma   90.00
#
_symmetry.space_group_name_H-M   'P 1'
#
loop_
_entity.id
_entity.type
_entity.pdbx_description
1 polymer ?
#
loop_
_entity_poly.entity_id
_entity_poly.type
_entity_poly.pdbx_seq_one_letter_code
_entity_poly.pdbx_strand_id
1 'polypeptide(L)'
;MFPRNPRHNPYAPVEPLIMWQGPGLVTRLWRWRTEIVLLTLAAGAVLAFVSAVGQGMWWATVALAGTVCVPAAVPVGRKWVRRHFWCLFSRHRIQRVCAQTSMHTRKGRIPLILWITPADFGERAFILLRAGICADDFEAFGAEIAAACCAASVRVRRHPRRAHFVTVDVVRRATDDDVPCDAGDDRLGAGTWGDGGQGGASRPLERLAG
;
A
#
# COMPACT_ATOMS: atom_id res chain seq x y z
N MET A 1 -1.01 21.16 -14.47
CA MET A 1 -1.74 21.24 -13.19
C MET A 1 -3.06 20.50 -13.38
N PHE A 2 -3.19 19.27 -12.88
CA PHE A 2 -4.43 18.51 -13.02
C PHE A 2 -5.56 19.22 -12.27
N PRO A 3 -6.75 19.41 -12.86
CA PRO A 3 -7.88 19.95 -12.12
C PRO A 3 -8.17 19.03 -10.93
N ARG A 4 -8.10 19.58 -9.71
CA ARG A 4 -8.45 18.84 -8.50
C ARG A 4 -9.90 18.35 -8.66
N ASN A 5 -10.11 17.05 -8.49
CA ASN A 5 -11.41 16.41 -8.54
C ASN A 5 -12.42 17.26 -7.71
N PRO A 6 -13.56 17.71 -8.23
CA PRO A 6 -14.52 18.54 -7.50
C PRO A 6 -15.06 17.89 -6.21
N ARG A 7 -14.88 16.57 -6.05
CA ARG A 7 -15.10 15.83 -4.78
C ARG A 7 -14.04 16.12 -3.69
N HIS A 8 -13.00 16.87 -4.04
CA HIS A 8 -11.88 17.31 -3.19
C HIS A 8 -12.03 18.81 -2.89
N ASN A 9 -13.24 19.23 -2.52
CA ASN A 9 -13.47 20.58 -2.00
C ASN A 9 -13.48 20.53 -0.46
N PRO A 10 -12.41 20.97 0.23
CA PRO A 10 -12.36 21.01 1.69
C PRO A 10 -13.35 22.02 2.30
N TYR A 11 -14.00 22.85 1.47
CA TYR A 11 -15.01 23.84 1.88
C TYR A 11 -16.45 23.42 1.54
N ALA A 12 -16.68 22.21 1.02
CA ALA A 12 -18.04 21.71 0.88
C ALA A 12 -18.64 21.55 2.30
N PRO A 13 -19.81 22.16 2.60
CA PRO A 13 -20.45 22.00 3.90
C PRO A 13 -20.77 20.51 4.09
N VAL A 14 -20.03 19.86 4.99
CA VAL A 14 -20.36 18.52 5.47
C VAL A 14 -21.51 18.68 6.45
N GLU A 15 -22.73 18.79 5.91
CA GLU A 15 -23.93 18.71 6.74
C GLU A 15 -23.93 17.39 7.52
N PRO A 16 -24.20 17.46 8.83
CA PRO A 16 -23.77 16.46 9.79
C PRO A 16 -24.64 15.19 9.71
N LEU A 17 -24.01 14.05 10.01
CA LEU A 17 -24.68 12.84 10.51
C LEU A 17 -25.55 12.05 9.49
N ILE A 18 -25.03 11.78 8.30
CA ILE A 18 -25.52 10.60 7.56
C ILE A 18 -24.92 9.38 8.25
N MET A 19 -25.76 8.71 9.05
CA MET A 19 -25.55 7.41 9.70
C MET A 19 -24.37 6.65 9.08
N TRP A 20 -23.25 6.61 9.80
CA TRP A 20 -22.18 5.68 9.54
C TRP A 20 -22.78 4.29 9.74
N GLN A 21 -23.38 3.73 8.67
CA GLN A 21 -23.69 2.33 8.62
C GLN A 21 -22.34 1.65 8.62
N GLY A 22 -21.86 1.34 9.84
CA GLY A 22 -20.59 0.70 10.06
C GLY A 22 -20.47 -0.46 9.08
N PRO A 23 -19.29 -0.69 8.50
CA PRO A 23 -19.09 -1.73 7.52
C PRO A 23 -19.71 -3.02 8.04
N GLY A 24 -20.64 -3.61 7.28
CA GLY A 24 -21.37 -4.80 7.70
C GLY A 24 -20.40 -5.88 8.17
N LEU A 25 -20.84 -6.75 9.08
CA LEU A 25 -19.99 -7.75 9.73
C LEU A 25 -19.13 -8.53 8.72
N VAL A 26 -19.68 -8.85 7.54
CA VAL A 26 -18.96 -9.49 6.43
C VAL A 26 -17.77 -8.68 5.93
N THR A 27 -17.92 -7.36 5.78
CA THR A 27 -16.82 -6.47 5.36
C THR A 27 -15.77 -6.36 6.46
N ARG A 28 -16.19 -6.34 7.73
CA ARG A 28 -15.29 -6.30 8.88
C ARG A 28 -14.49 -7.60 9.01
N LEU A 29 -15.15 -8.75 8.89
CA LEU A 29 -14.52 -10.08 8.85
C LEU A 29 -13.59 -10.22 7.65
N TRP A 30 -13.97 -9.72 6.47
CA TRP A 30 -13.11 -9.73 5.29
C TRP A 30 -11.85 -8.86 5.47
N ARG A 31 -11.97 -7.75 6.21
CA ARG A 31 -10.82 -6.91 6.58
C ARG A 31 -9.92 -7.64 7.56
N TRP A 32 -10.50 -8.21 8.62
CA TRP A 32 -9.78 -8.92 9.67
C TRP A 32 -9.33 -10.33 9.28
N ARG A 33 -9.73 -10.86 8.11
CA ARG A 33 -9.36 -12.21 7.64
C ARG A 33 -7.87 -12.50 7.82
N THR A 34 -6.99 -11.60 7.38
CA THR A 34 -5.54 -11.82 7.43
C THR A 34 -5.00 -11.75 8.85
N GLU A 35 -5.55 -10.86 9.68
CA GLU A 35 -5.17 -10.73 11.09
C GLU A 35 -5.67 -11.94 11.90
N ILE A 36 -6.90 -12.40 11.67
CA ILE A 36 -7.48 -13.59 12.30
C ILE A 36 -6.69 -14.83 11.89
N VAL A 37 -6.35 -15.00 10.61
CA VAL A 37 -5.54 -16.13 10.15
C VAL A 37 -4.14 -16.10 10.79
N LEU A 38 -3.50 -14.93 10.88
CA LEU A 38 -2.21 -14.81 11.56
C LEU A 38 -2.30 -15.08 13.06
N LEU A 39 -3.31 -14.55 13.73
CA LEU A 39 -3.53 -14.77 15.17
C LEU A 39 -3.86 -16.23 15.47
N THR A 40 -4.72 -16.86 14.69
CA THR A 40 -5.06 -18.28 14.86
C THR A 40 -3.86 -19.18 14.59
N LEU A 41 -3.05 -18.87 13.57
CA LEU A 41 -1.83 -19.61 13.29
C LEU A 41 -0.77 -19.43 14.39
N ALA A 42 -0.60 -18.21 14.90
CA ALA A 42 0.30 -17.94 16.01
C ALA A 42 -0.16 -18.62 17.31
N ALA A 43 -1.45 -18.51 17.66
CA ALA A 43 -2.01 -19.18 18.83
C ALA A 43 -1.92 -20.71 18.73
N GLY A 44 -2.21 -21.27 17.55
CA GLY A 44 -2.05 -22.69 17.28
C GLY A 44 -0.60 -23.16 17.43
N ALA A 45 0.37 -22.38 16.95
CA ALA A 45 1.79 -22.68 17.10
C ALA A 45 2.23 -22.64 18.58
N VAL A 46 1.77 -21.66 19.36
CA VAL A 46 2.07 -21.57 20.80
C VAL A 46 1.47 -22.75 21.57
N LEU A 47 0.20 -23.09 21.32
CA LEU A 47 -0.46 -24.24 21.98
C LEU A 47 0.22 -25.57 21.62
N ALA A 48 0.59 -25.76 20.35
CA ALA A 48 1.33 -26.93 19.89
C ALA A 48 2.73 -27.01 20.54
N PHE A 49 3.41 -25.86 20.71
CA PHE A 49 4.70 -25.82 21.38
C PHE A 49 4.59 -26.17 22.88
N VAL A 50 3.64 -25.56 23.61
CA VAL A 50 3.44 -25.81 25.04
C VAL A 50 3.04 -27.27 25.30
N SER A 51 2.14 -27.83 24.47
CA SER A 51 1.75 -29.24 24.58
C SER A 51 2.89 -30.20 24.29
N ALA A 52 3.72 -29.91 23.27
CA ALA A 52 4.89 -30.74 22.95
C ALA A 52 5.96 -30.74 24.06
N VAL A 53 6.20 -29.59 24.70
CA VAL A 53 7.10 -29.51 25.87
C VAL A 53 6.53 -30.31 27.06
N GLY A 54 5.23 -30.17 27.34
CA GLY A 54 4.57 -30.87 28.44
C GLY A 54 4.56 -32.39 28.30
N GLN A 55 4.58 -32.92 27.07
CA GLN A 55 4.61 -34.37 26.81
C GLN A 55 6.03 -34.95 26.62
N GLY A 56 7.09 -34.16 26.84
CA GLY A 56 8.47 -34.63 26.64
C GLY A 56 8.82 -34.93 25.18
N MET A 57 8.01 -34.42 24.25
CA MET A 57 8.07 -34.72 22.82
C MET A 57 9.08 -33.78 22.13
N TRP A 58 10.37 -33.93 22.47
CA TRP A 58 11.43 -33.02 22.02
C TRP A 58 11.60 -32.97 20.49
N TRP A 59 11.23 -34.03 19.76
CA TRP A 59 11.25 -34.01 18.30
C TRP A 59 10.16 -33.10 17.71
N ALA A 60 9.00 -32.98 18.38
CA ALA A 60 7.92 -32.10 17.95
C ALA A 60 8.28 -30.63 18.20
N THR A 61 8.97 -30.32 19.30
CA THR A 61 9.47 -28.96 19.56
C THR A 61 10.56 -28.58 18.56
N VAL A 62 11.48 -29.49 18.22
CA VAL A 62 12.51 -29.26 17.19
C VAL A 62 11.87 -29.10 15.80
N ALA A 63 10.85 -29.88 15.44
CA ALA A 63 10.14 -29.74 14.17
C ALA A 63 9.35 -28.42 14.08
N LEU A 64 8.76 -27.97 15.18
CA LEU A 64 8.00 -26.72 15.25
C LEU A 64 8.93 -25.49 15.28
N ALA A 65 10.01 -25.56 16.05
CA ALA A 65 11.10 -24.58 16.00
C ALA A 65 11.72 -24.54 14.59
N GLY A 66 11.92 -25.70 13.96
CA GLY A 66 12.40 -25.82 12.59
C GLY A 66 11.47 -25.13 11.58
N THR A 67 10.16 -25.37 11.63
CA THR A 67 9.20 -24.73 10.70
C THR A 67 9.12 -23.21 10.86
N VAL A 68 9.40 -22.64 12.03
CA VAL A 68 9.45 -21.19 12.24
C VAL A 68 10.84 -20.60 11.93
N CYS A 69 11.91 -21.28 12.35
CA CYS A 69 13.28 -20.80 12.19
C CYS A 69 13.85 -21.02 10.78
N VAL A 70 13.47 -22.10 10.09
CA VAL A 70 13.97 -22.40 8.73
C VAL A 70 13.59 -21.32 7.71
N PRO A 71 12.33 -20.83 7.65
CA PRO A 71 11.99 -19.70 6.78
C PRO A 71 12.73 -18.40 7.14
N ALA A 72 13.07 -18.20 8.41
CA ALA A 72 13.81 -17.04 8.88
C ALA A 72 15.31 -17.14 8.54
N ALA A 73 15.90 -18.34 8.60
CA ALA A 73 17.30 -18.57 8.28
C ALA A 73 17.55 -18.55 6.75
N VAL A 74 16.65 -19.16 5.97
CA VAL A 74 16.82 -19.32 4.54
C VAL A 74 16.54 -17.98 3.82
N PRO A 75 17.45 -17.51 2.93
CA PRO A 75 17.27 -16.24 2.20
C PRO A 75 16.03 -16.23 1.31
N VAL A 76 15.61 -17.40 0.80
CA VAL A 76 14.36 -17.57 0.04
C VAL A 76 13.13 -17.33 0.93
N GLY A 77 13.13 -17.88 2.15
CA GLY A 77 12.06 -17.69 3.11
C GLY A 77 11.93 -16.22 3.54
N ARG A 78 13.04 -15.55 3.86
CA ARG A 78 13.06 -14.11 4.16
C ARG A 78 12.52 -13.26 3.01
N LYS A 79 12.87 -13.57 1.76
CA LYS A 79 12.34 -12.86 0.57
C LYS A 79 10.83 -13.09 0.42
N TRP A 80 10.35 -14.30 0.66
CA TRP A 80 8.92 -14.64 0.59
C TRP A 80 8.12 -13.93 1.68
N VAL A 81 8.56 -14.00 2.94
CA VAL A 81 7.94 -13.30 4.08
C VAL A 81 7.89 -11.80 3.82
N ARG A 82 9.00 -11.21 3.35
CA ARG A 82 9.05 -9.78 3.04
C ARG A 82 8.03 -9.41 1.94
N ARG A 83 7.93 -10.18 0.86
CA ARG A 83 6.93 -9.94 -0.21
C ARG A 83 5.50 -10.00 0.34
N HIS A 84 5.22 -10.98 1.19
CA HIS A 84 3.89 -11.13 1.80
C HIS A 84 3.58 -10.03 2.82
N PHE A 85 4.57 -9.64 3.62
CA PHE A 85 4.48 -8.51 4.56
C PHE A 85 4.12 -7.23 3.83
N TRP A 86 4.81 -6.92 2.72
CA TRP A 86 4.51 -5.76 1.91
C TRP A 86 3.09 -5.79 1.34
N CYS A 87 2.62 -6.96 0.85
CA CYS A 87 1.23 -7.13 0.40
C CYS A 87 0.21 -6.83 1.51
N LEU A 88 0.49 -7.24 2.76
CA LEU A 88 -0.38 -6.93 3.90
C LEU A 88 -0.31 -5.45 4.28
N PHE A 89 0.88 -4.88 4.28
CA PHE A 89 1.11 -3.47 4.58
C PHE A 89 0.37 -2.56 3.60
N SER A 90 0.53 -2.78 2.29
CA SER A 90 -0.16 -2.00 1.27
C SER A 90 -1.66 -2.20 1.34
N ARG A 91 -2.17 -3.41 1.64
CA ARG A 91 -3.60 -3.64 1.86
C ARG A 91 -4.15 -2.73 2.97
N HIS A 92 -3.50 -2.71 4.13
CA HIS A 92 -3.95 -1.90 5.27
C HIS A 92 -3.82 -0.39 4.99
N ARG A 93 -2.72 0.03 4.36
CA ARG A 93 -2.48 1.43 4.01
C ARG A 93 -3.46 1.94 2.96
N ILE A 94 -3.70 1.20 1.87
CA ILE A 94 -4.70 1.57 0.85
C ILE A 94 -6.08 1.69 1.50
N GLN A 95 -6.46 0.76 2.39
CA GLN A 95 -7.74 0.87 3.12
C GLN A 95 -7.82 2.10 4.01
N ARG A 96 -6.75 2.43 4.74
CA ARG A 96 -6.67 3.64 5.57
C ARG A 96 -6.80 4.89 4.71
N VAL A 97 -6.11 4.97 3.58
CA VAL A 97 -6.23 6.09 2.64
C VAL A 97 -7.65 6.20 2.10
N CYS A 98 -8.25 5.11 1.63
CA CYS A 98 -9.64 5.16 1.16
C CYS A 98 -10.65 5.52 2.26
N ALA A 99 -10.31 5.28 3.54
CA ALA A 99 -11.13 5.68 4.69
C ALA A 99 -10.98 7.17 5.04
N GLN A 100 -9.75 7.70 4.93
CA GLN A 100 -9.40 9.08 5.30
C GLN A 100 -9.67 10.07 4.18
N THR A 101 -9.59 9.61 2.93
CA THR A 101 -9.86 10.40 1.73
C THR A 101 -11.32 10.26 1.31
N SER A 102 -11.83 11.21 0.49
CA SER A 102 -13.18 11.19 -0.08
C SER A 102 -13.45 10.03 -1.08
N MET A 103 -12.59 9.01 -1.15
CA MET A 103 -12.78 7.77 -1.90
C MET A 103 -13.76 6.80 -1.22
N HIS A 104 -14.85 7.33 -0.69
CA HIS A 104 -15.94 6.57 -0.10
C HIS A 104 -17.26 7.03 -0.70
N THR A 105 -18.22 6.11 -0.83
CA THR A 105 -19.57 6.49 -1.26
C THR A 105 -20.23 7.37 -0.19
N ARG A 106 -21.27 8.13 -0.55
CA ARG A 106 -22.05 8.98 0.38
C ARG A 106 -22.57 8.23 1.63
N LYS A 107 -22.70 6.90 1.54
CA LYS A 107 -23.05 6.00 2.66
C LYS A 107 -21.84 5.50 3.49
N GLY A 108 -20.64 6.07 3.34
CA GLY A 108 -19.44 5.69 4.07
C GLY A 108 -18.83 4.32 3.70
N ARG A 109 -19.26 3.70 2.59
CA ARG A 109 -18.71 2.41 2.15
C ARG A 109 -17.41 2.59 1.36
N ILE A 110 -16.38 1.92 1.83
CA ILE A 110 -15.02 1.91 1.26
C ILE A 110 -14.93 0.83 0.16
N PRO A 111 -14.18 1.06 -0.93
CA PRO A 111 -13.93 0.05 -1.96
C PRO A 111 -13.29 -1.21 -1.35
N LEU A 112 -13.64 -2.38 -1.91
CA LEU A 112 -13.22 -3.66 -1.35
C LEU A 112 -11.92 -4.11 -2.03
N ILE A 113 -10.83 -4.16 -1.27
CA ILE A 113 -9.60 -4.80 -1.72
C ILE A 113 -9.81 -6.31 -1.68
N LEU A 114 -9.81 -6.94 -2.86
CA LEU A 114 -10.05 -8.36 -3.00
C LEU A 114 -8.79 -9.14 -2.60
N TRP A 115 -7.69 -8.87 -3.29
CA TRP A 115 -6.38 -9.45 -2.99
C TRP A 115 -5.26 -8.55 -3.50
N ILE A 116 -4.05 -8.78 -2.98
CA ILE A 116 -2.83 -8.17 -3.46
C ILE A 116 -1.86 -9.29 -3.80
N THR A 117 -1.38 -9.29 -5.04
CA THR A 117 -0.43 -10.29 -5.54
C THR A 117 0.96 -9.65 -5.62
N PRO A 118 2.02 -10.32 -5.13
CA PRO A 118 3.37 -9.84 -5.32
C PRO A 118 3.73 -9.82 -6.81
N ALA A 119 4.39 -8.76 -7.26
CA ALA A 119 4.87 -8.60 -8.63
C ALA A 119 6.36 -8.21 -8.60
N ASP A 120 7.06 -8.28 -9.73
CA ASP A 120 8.50 -8.00 -9.78
C ASP A 120 8.80 -6.53 -9.44
N PHE A 121 7.99 -5.60 -9.94
CA PHE A 121 8.03 -4.16 -9.65
C PHE A 121 7.56 -3.78 -8.23
N GLY A 122 6.95 -4.72 -7.50
CA GLY A 122 6.34 -4.45 -6.19
C GLY A 122 5.12 -5.31 -5.95
N GLU A 123 3.95 -4.71 -6.07
CA GLU A 123 2.68 -5.34 -5.69
C GLU A 123 1.55 -4.92 -6.63
N ARG A 124 0.63 -5.83 -6.91
CA ARG A 124 -0.58 -5.58 -7.70
C ARG A 124 -1.82 -5.80 -6.84
N ALA A 125 -2.54 -4.72 -6.56
CA ALA A 125 -3.78 -4.76 -5.79
C ALA A 125 -5.00 -4.84 -6.72
N PHE A 126 -5.85 -5.84 -6.51
CA PHE A 126 -7.11 -5.97 -7.23
C PHE A 126 -8.26 -5.46 -6.35
N ILE A 127 -8.95 -4.42 -6.83
CA ILE A 127 -9.92 -3.67 -6.04
C ILE A 127 -11.27 -3.71 -6.75
N LEU A 128 -12.30 -4.05 -5.99
CA LEU A 128 -13.69 -3.95 -6.39
C LEU A 128 -14.24 -2.59 -5.97
N LEU A 129 -14.50 -1.76 -6.96
CA LEU A 129 -15.14 -0.46 -6.82
C LEU A 129 -16.62 -0.62 -6.49
N ARG A 130 -17.13 0.28 -5.65
CA ARG A 130 -18.56 0.36 -5.34
C ARG A 130 -19.20 1.50 -6.12
N ALA A 131 -20.50 1.41 -6.38
CA ALA A 131 -21.28 2.47 -7.01
C ALA A 131 -20.98 3.85 -6.39
N GLY A 132 -20.57 4.78 -7.25
CA GLY A 132 -20.13 6.13 -6.88
C GLY A 132 -18.61 6.34 -6.89
N ILE A 133 -17.80 5.29 -6.99
CA ILE A 133 -16.34 5.36 -7.08
C ILE A 133 -15.91 4.85 -8.46
N CYS A 134 -15.09 5.61 -9.17
CA CYS A 134 -14.54 5.25 -10.48
C CYS A 134 -13.02 5.05 -10.43
N ALA A 135 -12.46 4.54 -11.51
CA ALA A 135 -11.01 4.39 -11.63
C ALA A 135 -10.29 5.76 -11.71
N ASP A 136 -10.93 6.79 -12.28
CA ASP A 136 -10.37 8.14 -12.32
C ASP A 136 -10.17 8.72 -10.92
N ASP A 137 -11.00 8.35 -9.93
CA ASP A 137 -10.80 8.75 -8.54
C ASP A 137 -9.46 8.16 -8.02
N PHE A 138 -9.17 6.88 -8.30
CA PHE A 138 -7.92 6.25 -7.90
C PHE A 138 -6.70 6.85 -8.60
N GLU A 139 -6.87 7.28 -9.85
CA GLU A 139 -5.83 7.95 -10.62
C GLU A 139 -5.54 9.35 -10.07
N ALA A 140 -6.60 10.10 -9.72
CA ALA A 140 -6.48 11.40 -9.08
C ALA A 140 -5.81 11.33 -7.69
N PHE A 141 -6.10 10.28 -6.91
CA PHE A 141 -5.52 10.05 -5.59
C PHE A 141 -4.23 9.18 -5.63
N GLY A 142 -3.67 8.95 -6.81
CA GLY A 142 -2.51 8.07 -6.98
C GLY A 142 -1.29 8.52 -6.15
N ALA A 143 -1.11 9.83 -6.01
CA ALA A 143 -0.02 10.41 -5.21
C ALA A 143 -0.20 10.17 -3.70
N GLU A 144 -1.40 10.35 -3.13
CA GLU A 144 -1.61 10.03 -1.71
C GLU A 144 -1.50 8.52 -1.45
N ILE A 145 -1.97 7.69 -2.39
CA ILE A 145 -1.81 6.23 -2.28
C ILE A 145 -0.33 5.86 -2.30
N ALA A 146 0.47 6.44 -3.20
CA ALA A 146 1.91 6.20 -3.28
C ALA A 146 2.62 6.59 -1.97
N ALA A 147 2.34 7.80 -1.47
CA ALA A 147 2.90 8.29 -0.22
C ALA A 147 2.53 7.40 0.98
N ALA A 148 1.25 7.04 1.10
CA ALA A 148 0.78 6.20 2.20
C ALA A 148 1.32 4.77 2.16
N CYS A 149 1.55 4.23 0.97
CA CYS A 149 2.12 2.90 0.79
C CYS A 149 3.64 2.89 0.87
N CYS A 150 4.31 4.05 1.04
CA CYS A 150 5.76 4.18 0.94
C CYS A 150 6.28 3.60 -0.39
N ALA A 151 5.60 3.92 -1.49
CA ALA A 151 5.92 3.46 -2.83
C ALA A 151 6.49 4.59 -3.67
N ALA A 152 7.29 4.26 -4.69
CA ALA A 152 7.86 5.24 -5.60
C ALA A 152 6.78 5.84 -6.51
N SER A 153 5.90 4.99 -7.04
CA SER A 153 4.75 5.41 -7.84
C SER A 153 3.60 4.40 -7.75
N VAL A 154 2.42 4.84 -8.17
CA VAL A 154 1.22 4.00 -8.26
C VAL A 154 0.65 4.14 -9.66
N ARG A 155 0.37 3.01 -10.31
CA ARG A 155 -0.26 2.94 -11.63
C ARG A 155 -1.64 2.32 -11.51
N VAL A 156 -2.64 2.95 -12.13
CA VAL A 156 -4.04 2.49 -12.07
C VAL A 156 -4.42 1.92 -13.43
N ARG A 157 -4.81 0.65 -13.46
CA ARG A 157 -5.30 -0.06 -14.65
C ARG A 157 -6.78 -0.37 -14.53
N ARG A 158 -7.54 0.03 -15.54
CA ARG A 158 -8.98 -0.24 -15.65
C ARG A 158 -9.17 -1.64 -16.23
N HIS A 159 -10.14 -2.39 -15.71
CA HIS A 159 -10.45 -3.69 -16.28
C HIS A 159 -11.24 -3.51 -17.60
N PRO A 160 -10.82 -4.13 -18.72
CA PRO A 160 -11.36 -3.83 -20.06
C PRO A 160 -12.85 -4.14 -20.20
N ARG A 161 -13.34 -5.17 -19.51
CA ARG A 161 -14.74 -5.61 -19.58
C ARG A 161 -15.65 -5.11 -18.46
N ARG A 162 -15.09 -4.54 -17.39
CA ARG A 162 -15.84 -4.36 -16.13
C ARG A 162 -15.35 -3.13 -15.36
N ALA A 163 -16.08 -2.03 -15.45
CA ALA A 163 -15.73 -0.76 -14.79
C ALA A 163 -15.69 -0.82 -13.25
N HIS A 164 -16.30 -1.83 -12.63
CA HIS A 164 -16.26 -2.03 -11.18
C HIS A 164 -14.97 -2.69 -10.69
N PHE A 165 -14.08 -3.12 -11.58
CA PHE A 165 -12.77 -3.65 -11.19
C PHE A 165 -11.67 -2.69 -11.60
N VAL A 166 -10.80 -2.38 -10.64
CA VAL A 166 -9.58 -1.62 -10.88
C VAL A 166 -8.40 -2.39 -10.32
N THR A 167 -7.30 -2.35 -11.06
CA THR A 167 -6.02 -2.92 -10.65
C THR A 167 -5.08 -1.77 -10.34
N VAL A 168 -4.55 -1.73 -9.13
CA VAL A 168 -3.61 -0.71 -8.68
C VAL A 168 -2.25 -1.35 -8.51
N ASP A 169 -1.31 -1.00 -9.37
CA ASP A 169 0.07 -1.45 -9.31
C ASP A 169 0.87 -0.48 -8.44
N VAL A 170 1.38 -0.98 -7.31
CA VAL A 170 2.21 -0.24 -6.36
C VAL A 170 3.67 -0.53 -6.70
N VAL A 171 4.36 0.45 -7.28
CA VAL A 171 5.73 0.32 -7.75
C VAL A 171 6.68 0.73 -6.64
N ARG A 172 7.51 -0.22 -6.20
CA ARG A 172 8.56 0.01 -5.19
C ARG A 172 9.97 -0.13 -5.75
N ARG A 173 10.11 -0.87 -6.86
CA ARG A 173 11.37 -1.05 -7.58
C ARG A 173 11.12 -0.63 -9.01
N ALA A 174 11.97 0.25 -9.53
CA ALA A 174 12.05 0.46 -10.96
C ALA A 174 12.50 -0.87 -11.60
N THR A 175 11.68 -1.41 -12.47
CA THR A 175 12.02 -2.52 -13.37
C THR A 175 12.24 -1.91 -14.75
N ASP A 176 13.12 -2.45 -15.58
CA ASP A 176 13.39 -1.87 -16.91
C ASP A 176 12.15 -1.84 -17.84
N ASP A 177 11.12 -2.64 -17.55
CA ASP A 177 9.79 -2.58 -18.17
C ASP A 177 8.97 -1.32 -17.78
N ASP A 178 9.49 -0.46 -16.91
CA ASP A 178 8.81 0.74 -16.39
C ASP A 178 9.03 2.01 -17.22
N VAL A 179 9.61 1.90 -18.41
CA VAL A 179 9.68 3.03 -19.35
C VAL A 179 8.31 3.21 -20.02
N PRO A 180 7.57 4.32 -19.77
CA PRO A 180 6.45 4.69 -20.62
C PRO A 180 6.95 4.80 -22.07
N CYS A 181 6.22 4.30 -23.06
CA CYS A 181 6.63 4.41 -24.48
C CYS A 181 6.80 5.87 -24.97
N ASP A 182 6.49 6.87 -24.13
CA ASP A 182 6.64 8.30 -24.39
C ASP A 182 7.73 8.97 -23.53
N ALA A 183 8.47 8.23 -22.70
CA ALA A 183 9.58 8.78 -21.92
C ALA A 183 10.89 8.62 -22.68
N GLY A 184 11.23 9.66 -23.45
CA GLY A 184 12.58 9.90 -23.90
C GLY A 184 13.56 9.91 -22.73
N ASP A 185 14.72 9.31 -22.98
CA ASP A 185 16.01 9.41 -22.30
C ASP A 185 16.17 10.50 -21.22
N ASP A 186 15.60 10.30 -20.03
CA ASP A 186 15.90 11.10 -18.84
C ASP A 186 16.23 10.17 -17.67
N ARG A 187 17.49 9.72 -17.62
CA ARG A 187 18.11 9.08 -16.45
C ARG A 187 18.33 10.10 -15.31
N LEU A 188 17.27 10.69 -14.79
CA LEU A 188 17.32 11.56 -13.62
C LEU A 188 16.92 10.80 -12.36
N GLY A 189 17.89 10.57 -11.48
CA GLY A 189 17.63 10.08 -10.12
C GLY A 189 18.80 9.46 -9.37
N ALA A 190 19.95 9.27 -10.00
CA ALA A 190 21.20 8.95 -9.31
C ALA A 190 21.93 10.25 -8.97
N GLY A 191 21.58 10.90 -7.85
CA GLY A 191 22.35 12.04 -7.34
C GLY A 191 21.56 12.97 -6.42
N THR A 192 22.07 13.14 -5.19
CA THR A 192 21.92 14.32 -4.33
C THR A 192 20.51 14.68 -3.84
N TRP A 193 20.00 13.94 -2.84
CA TRP A 193 19.18 14.54 -1.79
C TRP A 193 20.13 14.98 -0.67
N GLY A 194 20.51 16.25 -0.68
CA GLY A 194 21.37 16.85 0.34
C GLY A 194 22.42 17.75 -0.27
N ASP A 195 22.05 19.00 -0.56
CA ASP A 195 22.87 20.20 -0.36
C ASP A 195 22.02 21.41 -0.73
N GLY A 196 21.26 21.87 0.25
CA GLY A 196 20.38 23.03 0.14
C GLY A 196 20.30 23.75 1.48
N GLY A 197 21.45 24.06 2.07
CA GLY A 197 21.49 24.86 3.29
C GLY A 197 22.91 25.24 3.73
N GLN A 198 23.36 26.42 3.29
CA GLN A 198 23.89 27.53 4.09
C GLN A 198 25.09 28.24 3.45
N GLY A 199 25.02 29.58 3.46
CA GLY A 199 26.20 30.44 3.65
C GLY A 199 26.60 31.27 2.44
N GLY A 200 26.26 32.57 2.46
CA GLY A 200 26.81 33.50 1.47
C GLY A 200 26.22 34.90 1.49
N ALA A 201 26.09 35.51 2.67
CA ALA A 201 25.92 36.95 2.78
C ALA A 201 27.22 37.64 2.32
N SER A 202 27.19 38.30 1.17
CA SER A 202 28.08 39.41 0.86
C SER A 202 27.35 40.39 -0.06
N ARG A 203 27.07 41.56 0.51
CA ARG A 203 26.52 42.74 -0.15
C ARG A 203 27.69 43.60 -0.70
N PRO A 204 27.42 44.71 -1.40
CA PRO A 204 27.91 45.08 -2.74
C PRO A 204 29.24 45.87 -2.74
N LEU A 205 29.85 46.08 -3.92
CA LEU A 205 30.49 47.33 -4.42
C LEU A 205 31.24 47.10 -5.76
N GLU A 206 30.98 48.00 -6.71
CA GLU A 206 31.88 48.53 -7.76
C GLU A 206 32.48 47.66 -8.90
N ARG A 207 32.07 47.99 -10.14
CA ARG A 207 32.86 48.22 -11.38
C ARG A 207 31.85 48.50 -12.50
N LEU A 208 31.67 49.71 -13.05
CA LEU A 208 32.59 50.49 -13.89
C LEU A 208 33.46 49.61 -14.80
N ALA A 209 32.94 49.34 -16.00
CA ALA A 209 33.63 49.46 -17.29
C ALA A 209 32.70 48.93 -18.42
N GLY A 210 32.33 49.79 -19.36
CA GLY A 210 31.60 49.46 -20.59
C GLY A 210 30.49 50.44 -20.88
#